data_AF-A0A2D9P5Q6-F1
#
_entry.id   AF-A0A2D9P5Q6-F1
#
_cell.length_a   1.000
_cell.length_b   1.000
_cell.length_c   1.000
_cell.angle_alpha   90.00
_cell.angle_beta   90.00
_cell.angle_gamma   90.00
#
_symmetry.space_group_name_H-M   'P 1'
#
loop_
_entity.id
_entity.type
_entity.pdbx_description
1 polymer ?
#
loop_
_entity_poly.entity_id
_entity_poly.type
_entity_poly.pdbx_seq_one_letter_code
_entity_poly.pdbx_strand_id
1 'polypeptide(L)'
;MKFYISVLNFICLLYCSEEKSIYFDNFTKPIDSINTNSLSCEKKIIIKSIKGWQTYSYSNSFFNCQFHPSCSNYFAKAVIENGSIFGLIKGADRLVRCNVGAYYYFEYDTFESKYFSDGRMIDELVPNYNPKPVKNSNMALLYSVIPGIGRAYSGRYIDGLYSFFTIFLFSQLSYNQFHKENYFVSTIFASLAVTFWVGDFYGAWRTTKVKK
;
A
#
# COMPACT_ATOMS: atom_id res chain seq x y z
N MET A 1 32.33 12.27 -7.50
CA MET A 1 32.29 11.38 -6.31
C MET A 1 31.69 12.04 -5.06
N LYS A 2 31.89 13.35 -4.81
CA LYS A 2 31.32 14.05 -3.64
C LYS A 2 29.79 14.25 -3.66
N PHE A 3 29.17 14.26 -4.84
CA PHE A 3 27.71 14.46 -4.99
C PHE A 3 26.89 13.18 -4.70
N TYR A 4 27.43 12.00 -5.01
CA TYR A 4 26.78 10.71 -4.74
C TYR A 4 26.70 10.39 -3.23
N ILE A 5 27.71 10.82 -2.48
CA ILE A 5 27.77 10.67 -1.02
C ILE A 5 26.74 11.59 -0.32
N SER A 6 26.38 12.72 -0.94
CA SER A 6 25.36 13.65 -0.41
C SER A 6 23.94 13.08 -0.54
N VAL A 7 23.62 12.39 -1.63
CA VAL A 7 22.29 11.78 -1.82
C VAL A 7 22.12 10.53 -0.95
N LEU A 8 23.15 9.70 -0.80
CA LEU A 8 23.12 8.57 0.14
C LEU A 8 23.03 9.01 1.60
N ASN A 9 23.73 10.09 2.00
CA ASN A 9 23.60 10.63 3.35
C ASN A 9 22.24 11.30 3.59
N PHE A 10 21.61 11.90 2.57
CA PHE A 10 20.25 12.44 2.70
C PHE A 10 19.19 11.34 2.80
N ILE A 11 19.35 10.24 2.05
CA ILE A 11 18.51 9.04 2.19
C ILE A 11 18.75 8.38 3.56
N CYS A 12 19.99 8.35 4.07
CA CYS A 12 20.31 7.80 5.38
C CYS A 12 19.79 8.68 6.55
N LEU A 13 19.73 10.01 6.36
CA LEU A 13 19.12 10.94 7.32
C LEU A 13 17.59 10.84 7.35
N LEU A 14 16.94 10.48 6.23
CA LEU A 14 15.51 10.15 6.22
C LEU A 14 15.19 8.80 6.90
N TYR A 15 16.20 7.96 7.13
CA TYR A 15 16.08 6.67 7.79
C TYR A 15 16.39 6.69 9.30
N CYS A 16 16.75 7.85 9.86
CA CYS A 16 17.23 7.96 11.24
C CYS A 16 16.34 8.89 12.09
N SER A 17 15.06 8.55 12.21
CA SER A 17 14.32 8.84 13.43
C SER A 17 13.97 7.51 14.08
N GLU A 18 14.66 7.17 15.17
CA GLU A 18 14.23 6.12 16.09
C GLU A 18 12.85 6.48 16.65
N GLU A 19 11.80 6.13 15.93
CA GLU A 19 10.47 6.04 16.52
C GLU A 19 10.47 4.80 17.40
N LYS A 20 10.54 5.04 18.72
CA LYS A 20 10.29 4.06 19.77
C LYS A 20 9.17 3.11 19.32
N SER A 21 9.45 1.80 19.38
CA SER A 21 8.52 0.72 19.07
C SER A 21 7.25 0.84 19.91
N ILE A 22 6.24 1.54 19.41
CA ILE A 22 4.89 1.54 19.97
C ILE A 22 4.34 0.14 19.71
N TYR A 23 4.17 -0.68 20.75
CA TYR A 23 3.70 -2.05 20.61
C TYR A 23 2.33 -2.12 19.89
N PHE A 24 2.26 -3.01 18.90
CA PHE A 24 1.39 -2.99 17.72
C PHE A 24 0.10 -3.84 17.80
N ASP A 25 -0.41 -4.12 19.00
CA ASP A 25 -1.58 -4.98 19.21
C ASP A 25 -2.94 -4.29 18.93
N ASN A 26 -2.96 -3.01 18.53
CA ASN A 26 -4.17 -2.18 18.49
C ASN A 26 -4.91 -2.13 17.13
N PHE A 27 -4.38 -2.73 16.05
CA PHE A 27 -5.02 -2.66 14.72
C PHE A 27 -6.16 -3.68 14.51
N THR A 28 -6.58 -4.37 15.56
CA THR A 28 -7.85 -5.12 15.61
C THR A 28 -9.05 -4.18 15.75
N LYS A 29 -8.84 -3.00 16.32
CA LYS A 29 -9.85 -1.96 16.57
C LYS A 29 -9.66 -0.75 15.63
N PRO A 30 -10.63 0.17 15.53
CA PRO A 30 -10.43 1.43 14.82
C PRO A 30 -9.22 2.21 15.33
N ILE A 31 -8.61 3.02 14.45
CA ILE A 31 -7.40 3.80 14.74
C ILE A 31 -7.64 4.87 15.81
N ASP A 32 -8.90 5.16 16.13
CA ASP A 32 -9.28 6.07 17.22
C ASP A 32 -8.71 5.64 18.58
N SER A 33 -8.40 4.36 18.75
CA SER A 33 -7.74 3.82 19.94
C SER A 33 -6.24 4.19 20.06
N ILE A 34 -5.62 4.74 19.00
CA ILE A 34 -4.19 5.02 18.94
C ILE A 34 -3.91 6.47 19.35
N ASN A 35 -3.01 6.65 20.32
CA ASN A 35 -2.48 7.95 20.70
C ASN A 35 -1.55 8.50 19.61
N THR A 36 -2.00 9.56 18.93
CA THR A 36 -1.28 10.17 17.80
C THR A 36 -0.38 11.34 18.21
N ASN A 37 -0.28 11.69 19.49
CA ASN A 37 0.40 12.91 19.94
C ASN A 37 1.90 12.90 19.63
N SER A 38 2.55 11.73 19.74
CA SER A 38 3.97 11.53 19.44
C SER A 38 4.30 11.45 17.95
N LEU A 39 3.30 11.38 17.06
CA LEU A 39 3.53 11.27 15.63
C LEU A 39 3.97 12.61 15.02
N SER A 40 4.76 12.53 13.96
CA SER A 40 5.12 13.69 13.13
C SER A 40 3.89 14.32 12.45
N CYS A 41 4.03 15.56 11.97
CA CYS A 41 2.92 16.33 11.41
C CYS A 41 2.30 15.62 10.18
N GLU A 42 3.15 15.12 9.29
CA GLU A 42 2.74 14.42 8.09
C GLU A 42 2.00 13.10 8.41
N LYS A 43 2.48 12.34 9.41
CA LYS A 43 1.78 11.14 9.89
C LYS A 43 0.42 11.50 10.48
N LYS A 44 0.33 12.57 11.28
CA LYS A 44 -0.93 13.05 11.85
C LYS A 44 -1.95 13.38 10.77
N ILE A 45 -1.54 14.04 9.69
CA ILE A 45 -2.43 14.37 8.55
C ILE A 45 -2.96 13.08 7.93
N ILE A 46 -2.08 12.14 7.58
CA ILE A 46 -2.47 10.87 6.94
C ILE A 46 -3.39 10.07 7.87
N ILE A 47 -3.02 9.91 9.14
CA ILE A 47 -3.81 9.17 10.12
C ILE A 47 -5.17 9.81 10.35
N LYS A 48 -5.27 11.15 10.38
CA LYS A 48 -6.55 11.86 10.50
C LYS A 48 -7.45 11.62 9.28
N SER A 49 -6.89 11.60 8.07
CA SER A 49 -7.64 11.23 6.86
C SER A 49 -8.16 9.79 6.93
N ILE A 50 -7.33 8.85 7.40
CA ILE A 50 -7.74 7.45 7.55
C ILE A 50 -8.83 7.31 8.64
N LYS A 51 -8.72 8.03 9.77
CA LYS A 51 -9.76 8.08 10.82
C LYS A 51 -11.09 8.58 10.27
N GLY A 52 -11.06 9.69 9.51
CA GLY A 52 -12.26 10.21 8.85
C GLY A 52 -12.92 9.20 7.92
N TRP A 53 -12.12 8.45 7.16
CA TRP A 53 -12.63 7.33 6.35
C TRP A 53 -13.20 6.18 7.19
N GLN A 54 -12.60 5.85 8.34
CA GLN A 54 -13.09 4.81 9.24
C GLN A 54 -14.45 5.14 9.85
N THR A 55 -14.69 6.41 10.22
CA THR A 55 -16.00 6.86 10.73
C THR A 55 -17.11 6.55 9.73
N TYR A 56 -16.85 6.76 8.43
CA TYR A 56 -17.80 6.45 7.39
C TYR A 56 -17.87 4.93 7.10
N SER A 57 -16.73 4.30 6.79
CA SER A 57 -16.71 2.90 6.34
C SER A 57 -17.16 1.89 7.39
N TYR A 58 -16.90 2.11 8.68
CA TYR A 58 -17.32 1.16 9.73
C TYR A 58 -18.80 1.27 10.10
N SER A 59 -19.47 2.34 9.67
CA SER A 59 -20.91 2.47 9.80
C SER A 59 -21.71 1.73 8.71
N ASN A 60 -21.04 1.18 7.69
CA ASN A 60 -21.69 0.60 6.52
C ASN A 60 -21.03 -0.72 6.10
N SER A 61 -21.81 -1.81 6.16
CA SER A 61 -21.37 -3.18 5.84
C SER A 61 -20.90 -3.36 4.40
N PHE A 62 -21.29 -2.48 3.47
CA PHE A 62 -20.79 -2.48 2.09
C PHE A 62 -19.26 -2.32 2.04
N PHE A 63 -18.66 -1.66 3.02
CA PHE A 63 -17.21 -1.44 3.09
C PHE A 63 -16.49 -2.45 3.99
N ASN A 64 -17.11 -3.60 4.28
CA ASN A 64 -16.46 -4.68 5.00
C ASN A 64 -15.22 -5.16 4.23
N CYS A 65 -14.10 -5.22 4.95
CA CYS A 65 -12.82 -5.62 4.39
C CYS A 65 -12.63 -7.13 4.48
N GLN A 66 -12.24 -7.76 3.39
CA GLN A 66 -11.95 -9.21 3.29
C GLN A 66 -10.66 -9.65 4.01
N PHE A 67 -9.87 -8.69 4.51
CA PHE A 67 -8.62 -8.97 5.18
C PHE A 67 -8.56 -8.45 6.62
N HIS A 68 -7.63 -9.03 7.38
CA HIS A 68 -7.24 -8.66 8.73
C HIS A 68 -5.74 -8.27 8.82
N PRO A 69 -5.37 -7.12 9.43
CA PRO A 69 -6.27 -6.03 9.78
C PRO A 69 -6.97 -5.45 8.53
N SER A 70 -8.02 -4.65 8.74
CA SER A 70 -8.76 -4.00 7.64
C SER A 70 -7.82 -3.16 6.76
N CYS A 71 -8.20 -2.86 5.52
CA CYS A 71 -7.35 -2.06 4.62
C CYS A 71 -6.94 -0.71 5.22
N SER A 72 -7.86 -0.02 5.92
CA SER A 72 -7.56 1.25 6.59
C SER A 72 -6.63 1.06 7.80
N ASN A 73 -6.82 0.00 8.60
CA ASN A 73 -5.92 -0.33 9.70
C ASN A 73 -4.52 -0.74 9.20
N TYR A 74 -4.44 -1.56 8.15
CA TYR A 74 -3.19 -1.93 7.50
C TYR A 74 -2.44 -0.68 7.01
N PHE A 75 -3.15 0.23 6.35
CA PHE A 75 -2.58 1.47 5.85
C PHE A 75 -2.01 2.31 7.01
N ALA A 76 -2.80 2.54 8.05
CA ALA A 76 -2.33 3.28 9.22
C ALA A 76 -1.13 2.61 9.90
N LYS A 77 -1.16 1.29 10.03
CA LYS A 77 -0.03 0.50 10.55
C LYS A 77 1.22 0.73 9.68
N ALA A 78 1.09 0.68 8.36
CA ALA A 78 2.19 0.92 7.43
C ALA A 78 2.77 2.33 7.55
N VAL A 79 1.93 3.35 7.73
CA VAL A 79 2.36 4.75 7.90
C VAL A 79 3.10 4.95 9.22
N ILE A 80 2.61 4.33 10.29
CA ILE A 80 3.23 4.43 11.60
C ILE A 80 4.57 3.68 11.60
N GLU A 81 4.61 2.42 11.15
CA GLU A 81 5.82 1.57 11.18
C GLU A 81 6.87 1.90 10.11
N ASN A 82 6.45 2.16 8.88
CA ASN A 82 7.36 2.31 7.75
C ASN A 82 7.54 3.78 7.32
N GLY A 83 6.92 4.73 8.04
CA GLY A 83 6.94 6.14 7.67
C GLY A 83 5.92 6.47 6.58
N SER A 84 5.71 7.77 6.34
CA SER A 84 4.66 8.25 5.45
C SER A 84 4.81 7.76 4.01
N ILE A 85 6.02 7.81 3.44
CA ILE A 85 6.26 7.44 2.03
C ILE A 85 6.00 5.94 1.81
N PHE A 86 6.70 5.07 2.54
CA PHE A 86 6.50 3.62 2.40
C PHE A 86 5.13 3.17 2.90
N GLY A 87 4.56 3.86 3.87
CA GLY A 87 3.18 3.65 4.32
C GLY A 87 2.16 3.92 3.22
N LEU A 88 2.30 5.02 2.48
CA LEU A 88 1.49 5.34 1.30
C LEU A 88 1.63 4.26 0.20
N ILE A 89 2.87 3.82 -0.09
CA ILE A 89 3.15 2.79 -1.09
C ILE A 89 2.50 1.45 -0.71
N LYS A 90 2.73 0.99 0.53
CA LYS A 90 2.14 -0.26 1.04
C LYS A 90 0.62 -0.17 1.16
N GLY A 91 0.10 0.98 1.56
CA GLY A 91 -1.34 1.27 1.62
C GLY A 91 -2.00 1.24 0.24
N ALA A 92 -1.37 1.84 -0.77
CA ALA A 92 -1.87 1.80 -2.15
C ALA A 92 -1.85 0.37 -2.73
N ASP A 93 -0.75 -0.37 -2.54
CA ASP A 93 -0.71 -1.80 -2.90
C ASP A 93 -1.83 -2.58 -2.23
N ARG A 94 -2.06 -2.32 -0.94
CA ARG A 94 -3.10 -2.97 -0.16
C ARG A 94 -4.49 -2.71 -0.73
N LEU A 95 -4.79 -1.46 -1.09
CA LEU A 95 -6.07 -1.09 -1.69
C LEU A 95 -6.29 -1.81 -3.02
N VAL A 96 -5.26 -1.90 -3.88
CA VAL A 96 -5.32 -2.66 -5.14
C VAL A 96 -5.59 -4.14 -4.88
N ARG A 97 -4.88 -4.76 -3.94
CA ARG A 97 -5.04 -6.18 -3.59
C ARG A 97 -6.37 -6.51 -2.92
N CYS A 98 -7.13 -5.51 -2.46
CA CYS A 98 -8.45 -5.69 -1.89
C CYS A 98 -9.53 -5.67 -2.98
N ASN A 99 -9.44 -6.64 -3.89
CA ASN A 99 -10.35 -6.82 -5.02
C ASN A 99 -10.97 -8.23 -5.02
N VAL A 100 -11.75 -8.54 -6.05
CA VAL A 100 -12.48 -9.82 -6.18
C VAL A 100 -11.58 -11.06 -6.31
N GLY A 101 -10.34 -10.92 -6.79
CA GLY A 101 -9.36 -12.00 -6.93
C GLY A 101 -8.54 -12.28 -5.68
N ALA A 102 -8.68 -11.46 -4.64
CA ALA A 102 -7.82 -11.49 -3.46
C ALA A 102 -7.86 -12.82 -2.71
N TYR A 103 -9.06 -13.39 -2.47
CA TYR A 103 -9.22 -14.70 -1.83
C TYR A 103 -8.45 -15.79 -2.59
N TYR A 104 -8.61 -15.84 -3.92
CA TYR A 104 -7.93 -16.82 -4.75
C TYR A 104 -6.41 -16.69 -4.67
N TYR A 105 -5.86 -15.48 -4.81
CA TYR A 105 -4.42 -15.25 -4.72
C TYR A 105 -3.85 -15.49 -3.32
N PHE A 106 -4.67 -15.31 -2.28
CA PHE A 106 -4.24 -15.57 -0.93
C PHE A 106 -4.20 -17.08 -0.66
N GLU A 107 -5.28 -17.80 -0.95
CA GLU A 107 -5.39 -19.23 -0.65
C GLU A 107 -4.41 -20.07 -1.49
N TYR A 108 -4.41 -19.86 -2.81
CA TYR A 108 -3.74 -20.76 -3.75
C TYR A 108 -2.33 -20.30 -4.14
N ASP A 109 -2.08 -18.99 -4.20
CA ASP A 109 -0.80 -18.46 -4.67
C ASP A 109 0.17 -18.10 -3.54
N THR A 110 -0.30 -17.82 -2.31
CA THR A 110 0.57 -17.29 -1.23
C THR A 110 1.21 -18.42 -0.41
N PHE A 111 2.53 -18.35 -0.19
CA PHE A 111 3.39 -19.38 0.43
C PHE A 111 2.85 -19.90 1.76
N GLU A 112 2.59 -18.99 2.69
CA GLU A 112 2.00 -19.30 3.99
C GLU A 112 0.76 -18.43 4.21
N SER A 113 -0.37 -18.86 3.65
CA SER A 113 -1.65 -18.21 3.88
C SER A 113 -2.11 -18.47 5.32
N LYS A 114 -2.49 -17.39 6.03
CA LYS A 114 -3.02 -17.42 7.39
C LYS A 114 -4.37 -16.73 7.43
N TYR A 115 -5.31 -17.28 8.20
CA TYR A 115 -6.64 -16.73 8.39
C TYR A 115 -6.84 -16.30 9.84
N PHE A 116 -7.58 -15.21 10.01
CA PHE A 116 -8.05 -14.79 11.32
C PHE A 116 -9.26 -15.64 11.73
N SER A 117 -9.63 -15.63 13.00
CA SER A 117 -10.71 -16.48 13.55
C SER A 117 -12.07 -16.22 12.89
N ASP A 118 -12.27 -15.05 12.27
CA ASP A 118 -13.48 -14.68 11.54
C ASP A 118 -13.43 -15.01 10.03
N GLY A 119 -12.40 -15.72 9.57
CA GLY A 119 -12.23 -16.12 8.17
C GLY A 119 -11.57 -15.07 7.27
N ARG A 120 -11.22 -13.88 7.78
CA ARG A 120 -10.48 -12.89 6.99
C ARG A 120 -9.02 -13.30 6.78
N MET A 121 -8.49 -12.94 5.62
CA MET A 121 -7.10 -13.20 5.25
C MET A 121 -6.14 -12.32 6.05
N ILE A 122 -5.15 -12.90 6.74
CA ILE A 122 -4.16 -12.13 7.51
C ILE A 122 -3.09 -11.59 6.57
N ASP A 123 -2.99 -10.26 6.46
CA ASP A 123 -1.97 -9.60 5.66
C ASP A 123 -1.02 -8.80 6.55
N GLU A 124 0.18 -9.35 6.75
CA GLU A 124 1.24 -8.73 7.54
C GLU A 124 2.01 -7.69 6.71
N LEU A 125 2.55 -6.65 7.36
CA LEU A 125 3.39 -5.64 6.70
C LEU A 125 4.69 -6.21 6.17
N VAL A 126 5.16 -7.30 6.79
CA VAL A 126 6.29 -8.13 6.38
C VAL A 126 5.78 -9.57 6.37
N PRO A 127 5.29 -10.07 5.23
CA PRO A 127 4.81 -11.45 5.14
C PRO A 127 5.98 -12.44 5.17
N ASN A 128 5.68 -13.69 5.49
CA ASN A 128 6.62 -14.78 5.31
C ASN A 128 6.93 -14.96 3.82
N TYR A 129 8.18 -14.72 3.45
CA TYR A 129 8.65 -14.85 2.07
C TYR A 129 8.95 -16.31 1.75
N ASN A 130 8.59 -16.73 0.54
CA ASN A 130 8.99 -18.02 0.01
C ASN A 130 10.54 -18.04 -0.11
N PRO A 131 11.23 -19.00 0.53
CA PRO A 131 12.68 -19.12 0.42
C PRO A 131 13.15 -19.43 -1.00
N LYS A 132 12.27 -19.88 -1.89
CA LYS A 132 12.55 -20.18 -3.30
C LYS A 132 11.58 -19.43 -4.23
N PRO A 133 11.81 -18.13 -4.48
CA PRO A 133 10.96 -17.33 -5.37
C PRO A 133 10.85 -17.93 -6.78
N VAL A 134 9.63 -18.17 -7.25
CA VAL A 134 9.35 -18.81 -8.56
C VAL A 134 9.56 -17.86 -9.75
N LYS A 135 9.45 -16.54 -9.52
CA LYS A 135 9.60 -15.51 -10.55
C LYS A 135 10.72 -14.53 -10.19
N ASN A 136 11.42 -14.04 -11.21
CA ASN A 136 12.45 -13.03 -11.03
C ASN A 136 11.83 -11.67 -10.65
N SER A 137 12.18 -11.15 -9.48
CA SER A 137 11.67 -9.87 -8.97
C SER A 137 12.09 -8.65 -9.81
N ASN A 138 13.28 -8.66 -10.40
CA ASN A 138 13.76 -7.56 -11.23
C ASN A 138 12.97 -7.48 -12.53
N MET A 139 12.59 -8.63 -13.11
CA MET A 139 11.70 -8.66 -14.29
C MET A 139 10.29 -8.17 -13.94
N ALA A 140 9.77 -8.52 -12.76
CA ALA A 140 8.48 -7.99 -12.31
C ALA A 140 8.51 -6.45 -12.20
N LEU A 141 9.58 -5.89 -11.63
CA LEU A 141 9.79 -4.44 -11.55
C LEU A 141 9.92 -3.80 -12.93
N LEU A 142 10.70 -4.39 -13.84
CA LEU A 142 10.85 -3.89 -15.21
C LEU A 142 9.50 -3.80 -15.92
N TYR A 143 8.67 -4.84 -15.79
CA TYR A 143 7.35 -4.85 -16.41
C TYR A 143 6.36 -3.87 -15.77
N SER A 144 6.52 -3.49 -14.50
CA SER A 144 5.68 -2.47 -13.85
C SER A 144 5.85 -1.05 -14.40
N VAL A 145 6.81 -0.81 -15.30
CA VAL A 145 6.87 0.44 -16.09
C VAL A 145 5.53 0.70 -16.79
N ILE A 146 4.87 -0.36 -17.27
CA ILE A 146 3.49 -0.27 -17.72
C ILE A 146 2.57 -0.71 -16.58
N PRO A 147 1.65 0.15 -16.09
CA PRO A 147 0.78 -0.15 -14.97
C PRO A 147 0.12 -1.53 -15.05
N GLY A 148 0.33 -2.36 -14.02
CA GLY A 148 -0.30 -3.66 -13.87
C GLY A 148 0.41 -4.84 -14.53
N ILE A 149 1.32 -4.62 -15.50
CA ILE A 149 1.99 -5.73 -16.20
C ILE A 149 2.94 -6.50 -15.25
N GLY A 150 3.64 -5.81 -14.35
CA GLY A 150 4.49 -6.49 -13.35
C GLY A 150 3.70 -7.44 -12.45
N ARG A 151 2.48 -7.05 -12.05
CA ARG A 151 1.57 -7.91 -11.28
C ARG A 151 1.07 -9.09 -12.10
N ALA A 152 0.68 -8.85 -13.36
CA ALA A 152 0.30 -9.92 -14.29
C ALA A 152 1.44 -10.93 -14.49
N TYR A 153 2.68 -10.48 -14.68
CA TYR A 153 3.86 -11.35 -14.79
C TYR A 153 4.08 -12.22 -13.53
N SER A 154 3.81 -11.66 -12.35
CA SER A 154 3.86 -12.42 -11.09
C SER A 154 2.67 -13.37 -10.87
N GLY A 155 1.71 -13.38 -11.81
CA GLY A 155 0.53 -14.25 -11.83
C GLY A 155 -0.70 -13.66 -11.16
N ARG A 156 -0.67 -12.37 -10.79
CA ARG A 156 -1.82 -11.65 -10.22
C ARG A 156 -2.47 -10.74 -11.27
N TYR A 157 -3.15 -11.36 -12.21
CA TYR A 157 -3.80 -10.68 -13.34
C TYR A 157 -4.89 -9.70 -12.91
N ILE A 158 -5.74 -10.08 -11.94
CA ILE A 158 -6.82 -9.22 -11.45
C ILE A 158 -6.23 -8.01 -10.71
N ASP A 159 -5.22 -8.19 -9.86
CA ASP A 159 -4.53 -7.05 -9.24
C ASP A 159 -3.92 -6.12 -10.30
N GLY A 160 -3.35 -6.69 -11.37
CA GLY A 160 -2.81 -5.93 -12.49
C GLY A 160 -3.87 -5.07 -13.21
N LEU A 161 -5.06 -5.63 -13.46
CA LEU A 161 -6.19 -4.88 -14.03
C LEU A 161 -6.64 -3.74 -13.10
N TYR A 162 -6.77 -4.02 -11.79
CA TYR A 162 -7.15 -3.00 -10.81
C TYR A 162 -6.10 -1.88 -10.72
N SER A 163 -4.81 -2.21 -10.76
CA SER A 163 -3.74 -1.21 -10.86
C SER A 163 -3.90 -0.34 -12.10
N PHE A 164 -4.04 -0.96 -13.27
CA PHE A 164 -4.17 -0.24 -14.54
C PHE A 164 -5.35 0.74 -14.50
N PHE A 165 -6.56 0.28 -14.16
CA PHE A 165 -7.74 1.13 -14.14
C PHE A 165 -7.67 2.23 -13.07
N THR A 166 -7.09 1.93 -11.91
CA THR A 166 -6.94 2.93 -10.84
C THR A 166 -5.98 4.04 -11.24
N ILE A 167 -4.81 3.68 -11.78
CA ILE A 167 -3.80 4.64 -12.24
C ILE A 167 -4.34 5.43 -13.44
N PHE A 168 -5.01 4.76 -14.37
CA PHE A 168 -5.67 5.40 -15.51
C PHE A 168 -6.72 6.42 -15.05
N LEU A 169 -7.61 6.03 -14.13
CA LEU A 169 -8.65 6.92 -13.59
C LEU A 169 -8.04 8.18 -12.96
N PHE A 170 -7.07 8.03 -12.05
CA PHE A 170 -6.45 9.20 -11.42
C PHE A 170 -5.66 10.06 -12.40
N SER A 171 -5.00 9.46 -13.38
CA SER A 171 -4.32 10.20 -14.45
C SER A 171 -5.33 11.00 -15.28
N GLN A 172 -6.46 10.40 -15.65
CA GLN A 172 -7.51 11.07 -16.41
C GLN A 172 -8.18 12.20 -15.61
N LEU A 173 -8.43 11.99 -14.32
CA LEU A 173 -8.93 13.04 -13.43
C LEU A 173 -7.92 14.19 -13.30
N SER A 174 -6.63 13.89 -13.16
CA SER A 174 -5.58 14.91 -13.11
C SER A 174 -5.52 15.73 -14.41
N TYR A 175 -5.54 15.05 -15.57
CA TYR A 175 -5.56 15.68 -16.89
C TYR A 175 -6.77 16.60 -17.07
N ASN A 176 -7.97 16.09 -16.78
CA ASN A 176 -9.20 16.86 -16.91
C ASN A 176 -9.22 18.10 -16.00
N GLN A 177 -8.68 18.01 -14.79
CA GLN A 177 -8.61 19.16 -13.86
C GLN A 177 -7.53 20.16 -14.27
N PHE A 178 -6.41 19.69 -14.83
CA PHE A 178 -5.37 20.55 -15.38
C PHE A 178 -5.92 21.43 -16.51
N HIS A 179 -6.66 20.83 -17.45
CA HIS A 179 -7.30 21.57 -18.55
C HIS A 179 -8.44 22.50 -18.12
N LYS A 180 -8.96 22.35 -16.91
CA LYS A 180 -9.92 23.28 -16.28
C LYS A 180 -9.23 24.36 -15.44
N GLU A 181 -7.91 24.48 -15.54
CA GLU A 181 -7.06 25.39 -14.75
C GLU A 181 -7.16 25.16 -13.22
N ASN A 182 -7.70 24.01 -12.80
CA ASN A 182 -7.78 23.63 -11.40
C ASN A 182 -6.51 22.87 -10.98
N TYR A 183 -5.40 23.60 -10.92
CA TYR A 183 -4.07 23.03 -10.67
C TYR A 183 -3.93 22.34 -9.31
N PHE A 184 -4.63 22.85 -8.29
CA PHE A 184 -4.61 22.26 -6.96
C PHE A 184 -5.21 20.84 -6.96
N VAL A 185 -6.42 20.68 -7.51
CA VAL A 185 -7.08 19.37 -7.59
C VAL A 185 -6.34 18.44 -8.57
N SER A 186 -5.82 18.99 -9.67
CA SER A 186 -4.98 18.24 -10.61
C SER A 186 -3.75 17.64 -9.92
N THR A 187 -3.08 18.40 -9.05
CA THR A 187 -1.90 17.95 -8.29
C THR A 187 -2.25 16.82 -7.31
N ILE A 188 -3.41 16.89 -6.66
CA ILE A 188 -3.89 15.82 -5.77
C ILE A 188 -4.04 14.51 -6.56
N PHE A 189 -4.73 14.55 -7.71
CA PHE A 189 -4.92 13.35 -8.52
C PHE A 189 -3.62 12.84 -9.16
N ALA A 190 -2.71 13.72 -9.57
CA ALA A 190 -1.38 13.33 -10.02
C ALA A 190 -0.61 12.60 -8.92
N SER A 191 -0.65 13.12 -7.68
CA SER A 191 0.00 12.50 -6.53
C SER A 191 -0.59 11.12 -6.21
N LEU A 192 -1.91 10.96 -6.33
CA LEU A 192 -2.56 9.66 -6.20
C LEU A 192 -2.12 8.69 -7.30
N ALA A 193 -2.13 9.12 -8.57
CA ALA A 193 -1.68 8.29 -9.70
C ALA A 193 -0.24 7.79 -9.49
N VAL A 194 0.68 8.68 -9.11
CA VAL A 194 2.08 8.33 -8.81
C VAL A 194 2.17 7.37 -7.62
N THR A 195 1.42 7.62 -6.53
CA THR A 195 1.43 6.76 -5.35
C THR A 195 0.96 5.33 -5.68
N PHE A 196 -0.14 5.20 -6.44
CA PHE A 196 -0.64 3.91 -6.89
C PHE A 196 0.30 3.23 -7.89
N TRP A 197 0.97 3.99 -8.76
CA TRP A 197 1.96 3.44 -9.68
C TRP A 197 3.19 2.90 -8.94
N VAL A 198 3.74 3.63 -7.97
CA VAL A 198 4.84 3.12 -7.13
C VAL A 198 4.36 1.93 -6.26
N GLY A 199 3.12 1.96 -5.78
CA GLY A 199 2.46 0.82 -5.15
C GLY A 199 2.33 -0.40 -6.06
N ASP A 200 2.18 -0.21 -7.37
CA ASP A 200 2.17 -1.29 -8.36
C ASP A 200 3.53 -1.98 -8.44
N PHE A 201 4.63 -1.22 -8.52
CA PHE A 201 6.00 -1.77 -8.47
C PHE A 201 6.23 -2.59 -7.20
N TYR A 202 5.86 -2.02 -6.04
CA TYR A 202 5.98 -2.73 -4.76
C TYR A 202 5.16 -4.02 -4.74
N GLY A 203 3.91 -4.00 -5.21
CA GLY A 203 3.07 -5.19 -5.24
C GLY A 203 3.55 -6.25 -6.22
N ALA A 204 4.08 -5.87 -7.38
CA ALA A 204 4.70 -6.79 -8.34
C ALA A 204 5.92 -7.49 -7.73
N TRP A 205 6.84 -6.72 -7.13
CA TRP A 205 7.99 -7.26 -6.42
C TRP A 205 7.56 -8.18 -5.26
N ARG A 206 6.66 -7.70 -4.39
CA ARG A 206 6.17 -8.44 -3.22
C ARG A 206 5.57 -9.77 -3.62
N THR A 207 4.76 -9.79 -4.68
CA THR A 207 4.11 -11.02 -5.16
C THR A 207 5.14 -12.08 -5.53
N THR A 208 6.24 -11.72 -6.21
CA THR A 208 7.31 -12.69 -6.51
C THR A 208 7.95 -13.30 -5.26
N LYS A 209 7.93 -12.59 -4.13
CA LYS A 209 8.53 -13.04 -2.86
C LYS A 209 7.58 -13.86 -2.01
N VAL A 210 6.27 -13.68 -2.15
CA VAL A 210 5.27 -14.41 -1.33
C VAL A 210 4.61 -15.55 -2.09
N LYS A 211 4.88 -15.70 -3.40
CA LYS A 211 4.26 -16.73 -4.22
C LYS A 211 4.84 -18.12 -3.91
N LYS A 212 3.97 -19.15 -3.80
CA LYS A 212 4.30 -20.58 -3.69
C LYS A 212 5.15 -21.05 -4.87
#